data_AF-A0A0X8JW63-F1
#
_entry.id   AF-A0A0X8JW63-F1
#
_cell.length_a   1.000
_cell.length_b   1.000
_cell.length_c   1.000
_cell.angle_alpha   90.00
_cell.angle_beta   90.00
_cell.angle_gamma   90.00
#
_symmetry.space_group_name_H-M   'P 1'
#
loop_
_entity.id
_entity.type
_entity.pdbx_description
1 polymer ?
#
loop_
_entity_poly.entity_id
_entity_poly.type
_entity_poly.pdbx_seq_one_letter_code
_entity_poly.pdbx_strand_id
1 'polypeptide(L)'
;MNKEKNEKILKIYKTIKPEIKKAIKGYKEAWNKSEKEIFAEIAFCILTPQSKAKNAWSAITTLVENNLLYTGNATEIVHYLNIVRFKNNKAKYLIELRNLMTRGEKLQPKKILSEINDTFEKRKWILKNIKGMGLKEASHVLRNLGFGENIAILDRHILRNLNELNVIDSIPKTITEKKYYEIEEKMRNYSKFCKINMDELDLVLWYKEAGEVFK
;
A
#
# COMPACT_ATOMS: atom_id res chain seq x y z
N MET A 1 11.47 24.57 -1.22
CA MET A 1 12.24 23.33 -0.98
C MET A 1 13.28 23.55 0.10
N ASN A 2 13.29 22.71 1.13
CA ASN A 2 14.31 22.75 2.19
C ASN A 2 15.59 22.01 1.73
N LYS A 3 16.69 22.73 1.51
CA LYS A 3 17.93 22.18 0.95
C LYS A 3 18.58 21.11 1.84
N GLU A 4 18.72 21.39 3.13
CA GLU A 4 19.33 20.48 4.11
C GLU A 4 18.54 19.16 4.21
N LYS A 5 17.21 19.25 4.29
CA LYS A 5 16.36 18.05 4.34
C LYS A 5 16.43 17.26 3.03
N ASN A 6 16.49 17.94 1.89
CA ASN A 6 16.65 17.27 0.60
C ASN A 6 17.98 16.51 0.49
N GLU A 7 19.09 17.10 0.95
CA GLU A 7 20.40 16.43 0.99
C GLU A 7 20.36 15.16 1.85
N LYS A 8 19.65 15.20 2.98
CA LYS A 8 19.41 14.01 3.81
C LYS A 8 18.64 12.92 3.04
N ILE A 9 17.60 13.28 2.28
CA ILE A 9 16.86 12.32 1.43
C ILE A 9 17.79 11.69 0.38
N LEU A 10 18.61 12.49 -0.30
CA LEU A 10 19.56 11.99 -1.29
C LEU A 10 20.61 11.06 -0.67
N LYS A 11 21.07 11.35 0.55
CA LYS A 11 22.01 10.50 1.29
C LYS A 11 21.36 9.16 1.65
N ILE A 12 20.14 9.18 2.21
CA ILE A 12 19.39 7.96 2.53
C ILE A 12 19.20 7.12 1.26
N TYR A 13 18.71 7.73 0.18
CA TYR A 13 18.48 7.02 -1.10
C TYR A 13 19.73 6.33 -1.60
N LYS A 14 20.90 6.99 -1.54
CA LYS A 14 22.18 6.36 -1.93
C LYS A 14 22.52 5.17 -1.05
N THR A 15 22.33 5.27 0.26
CA THR A 15 22.63 4.20 1.22
C THR A 15 21.75 2.97 1.02
N ILE A 16 20.45 3.16 0.81
CA ILE A 16 19.47 2.04 0.76
C ILE A 16 19.06 1.65 -0.66
N LYS A 17 19.76 2.15 -1.67
CA LYS A 17 19.44 1.91 -3.08
C LYS A 17 19.34 0.41 -3.42
N PRO A 18 20.23 -0.48 -2.92
CA PRO A 18 20.11 -1.91 -3.15
C PRO A 18 18.80 -2.51 -2.61
N GLU A 19 18.39 -2.14 -1.40
CA GLU A 19 17.17 -2.58 -0.73
C GLU A 19 15.92 -2.09 -1.48
N ILE A 20 15.92 -0.84 -1.91
CA ILE A 20 14.85 -0.26 -2.74
C ILE A 20 14.70 -1.04 -4.04
N LYS A 21 15.79 -1.27 -4.77
CA LYS A 21 15.76 -2.02 -6.04
C LYS A 21 15.24 -3.44 -5.83
N LYS A 22 15.64 -4.10 -4.75
CA LYS A 22 15.14 -5.43 -4.38
C LYS A 22 13.63 -5.39 -4.10
N ALA A 23 13.15 -4.41 -3.35
CA ALA A 23 11.73 -4.25 -3.06
C ALA A 23 10.91 -4.01 -4.32
N ILE A 24 11.33 -3.08 -5.19
CA ILE A 24 10.65 -2.77 -6.46
C ILE A 24 10.62 -3.97 -7.38
N LYS A 25 11.73 -4.71 -7.49
CA LYS A 25 11.75 -5.97 -8.25
C LYS A 25 10.71 -6.96 -7.70
N GLY A 26 10.66 -7.12 -6.38
CA GLY A 26 9.67 -7.98 -5.72
C GLY A 26 8.22 -7.55 -5.98
N TYR A 27 7.93 -6.25 -6.01
CA TYR A 27 6.60 -5.74 -6.35
C TYR A 27 6.22 -6.03 -7.81
N LYS A 28 7.16 -5.86 -8.75
CA LYS A 28 6.94 -6.19 -10.17
C LYS A 28 6.72 -7.70 -10.37
N GLU A 29 7.44 -8.53 -9.62
CA GLU A 29 7.25 -9.98 -9.62
C GLU A 29 5.94 -10.42 -8.96
N ALA A 30 5.40 -9.64 -8.02
CA ALA A 30 4.16 -9.98 -7.31
C ALA A 30 2.97 -10.17 -8.26
N TRP A 31 2.92 -9.43 -9.37
CA TRP A 31 1.88 -9.59 -10.39
C TRP A 31 1.96 -10.91 -11.16
N ASN A 32 3.12 -11.56 -11.16
CA ASN A 32 3.32 -12.87 -11.82
C ASN A 32 2.98 -14.06 -10.92
N LYS A 33 2.62 -13.79 -9.65
CA LYS A 33 2.27 -14.82 -8.68
C LYS A 33 0.88 -15.40 -8.90
N SER A 34 0.55 -16.42 -8.11
CA SER A 34 -0.76 -17.06 -8.15
C SER A 34 -1.89 -16.12 -7.72
N GLU A 35 -3.12 -16.46 -8.11
CA GLU A 35 -4.33 -15.75 -7.68
C GLU A 35 -4.45 -15.64 -6.15
N LYS A 36 -4.04 -16.70 -5.43
CA LYS A 36 -4.02 -16.73 -3.96
C LYS A 36 -3.01 -15.75 -3.37
N GLU A 37 -1.81 -15.67 -3.93
CA GLU A 37 -0.77 -14.76 -3.45
C GLU A 37 -1.13 -13.30 -3.73
N ILE A 38 -1.70 -13.00 -4.90
CA ILE A 38 -2.21 -11.66 -5.23
C ILE A 38 -3.35 -11.28 -4.27
N PHE A 39 -4.26 -12.22 -4.00
CA PHE A 39 -5.31 -12.03 -2.99
C PHE A 39 -4.72 -11.66 -1.62
N ALA A 40 -3.68 -12.36 -1.18
CA ALA A 40 -3.03 -12.13 0.10
C ALA A 40 -2.39 -10.73 0.21
N GLU A 41 -1.81 -10.20 -0.87
CA GLU A 41 -1.29 -8.83 -0.89
C GLU A 41 -2.40 -7.77 -0.81
N ILE A 42 -3.56 -8.00 -1.44
CA ILE A 42 -4.72 -7.11 -1.32
C ILE A 42 -5.30 -7.19 0.11
N ALA A 43 -5.44 -8.41 0.64
CA ALA A 43 -5.92 -8.68 2.00
C ALA A 43 -5.03 -8.03 3.07
N PHE A 44 -3.71 -8.05 2.88
CA PHE A 44 -2.77 -7.34 3.74
C PHE A 44 -3.13 -5.85 3.88
N CYS A 45 -3.44 -5.18 2.78
CA CYS A 45 -3.80 -3.76 2.79
C CYS A 45 -5.14 -3.47 3.52
N ILE A 46 -6.05 -4.44 3.66
CA ILE A 46 -7.26 -4.30 4.51
C ILE A 46 -6.86 -4.22 5.99
N LEU A 47 -5.74 -4.85 6.36
CA LEU A 47 -5.28 -4.92 7.75
C LEU A 47 -4.39 -3.75 8.16
N THR A 48 -3.80 -3.00 7.22
CA THR A 48 -2.87 -1.91 7.53
C THR A 48 -3.48 -0.63 8.13
N PRO A 49 -4.76 -0.25 7.90
CA PRO A 49 -5.36 0.92 8.53
C PRO A 49 -5.20 0.89 10.05
N GLN A 50 -4.51 1.92 10.57
CA GLN A 50 -4.23 2.11 12.01
C GLN A 50 -3.58 0.90 12.69
N SER A 51 -2.80 0.09 11.95
CA SER A 51 -2.09 -1.07 12.49
C SER A 51 -0.64 -1.07 12.03
N LYS A 52 0.24 -1.69 12.79
CA LYS A 52 1.64 -1.88 12.38
C LYS A 52 1.67 -2.83 11.19
N ALA A 53 2.37 -2.45 10.12
CA ALA A 53 2.46 -3.24 8.90
C ALA A 53 2.99 -4.66 9.16
N LYS A 54 3.98 -4.82 10.06
CA LYS A 54 4.47 -6.14 10.49
C LYS A 54 3.40 -7.01 11.14
N ASN A 55 2.56 -6.46 12.02
CA ASN A 55 1.48 -7.21 12.66
C ASN A 55 0.41 -7.61 11.64
N ALA A 56 0.06 -6.68 10.73
CA ALA A 56 -0.87 -6.96 9.64
C ALA A 56 -0.35 -8.09 8.74
N TRP A 57 0.93 -8.05 8.36
CA TRP A 57 1.54 -9.09 7.55
C TRP A 57 1.61 -10.44 8.29
N SER A 58 2.01 -10.44 9.56
CA SER A 58 2.02 -11.65 10.40
C SER A 58 0.63 -12.30 10.47
N ALA A 59 -0.43 -11.52 10.65
CA ALA A 59 -1.79 -12.03 10.66
C ALA A 59 -2.19 -12.65 9.31
N ILE A 60 -1.87 -12.00 8.18
CA ILE A 60 -2.11 -12.58 6.84
C ILE A 60 -1.34 -13.88 6.65
N THR A 61 -0.05 -13.91 7.00
CA THR A 61 0.78 -15.11 6.86
C THR A 61 0.17 -16.28 7.64
N THR A 62 -0.21 -16.09 8.90
CA THR A 62 -0.86 -17.14 9.68
C THR A 62 -2.19 -17.60 9.05
N LEU A 63 -3.01 -16.68 8.53
CA LEU A 63 -4.25 -17.03 7.84
C LEU A 63 -4.01 -17.76 6.51
N VAL A 64 -2.88 -17.52 5.83
CA VAL A 64 -2.49 -18.28 4.64
C VAL A 64 -2.04 -19.70 5.02
N GLU A 65 -1.20 -19.82 6.04
CA GLU A 65 -0.64 -21.09 6.52
C GLU A 65 -1.71 -22.08 7.00
N ASN A 66 -2.72 -21.58 7.72
CA ASN A 66 -3.86 -22.39 8.16
C ASN A 66 -5.02 -22.40 7.14
N ASN A 67 -4.81 -21.84 5.94
CA ASN A 67 -5.76 -21.75 4.83
C ASN A 67 -7.06 -20.94 5.12
N LEU A 68 -7.21 -20.35 6.31
CA LEU A 68 -8.40 -19.59 6.69
C LEU A 68 -8.58 -18.29 5.91
N LEU A 69 -7.50 -17.72 5.34
CA LEU A 69 -7.64 -16.58 4.44
C LEU A 69 -8.55 -16.91 3.23
N TYR A 70 -8.48 -18.16 2.77
CA TYR A 70 -9.18 -18.62 1.58
C TYR A 70 -10.48 -19.34 1.90
N THR A 71 -10.59 -20.06 3.02
CA THR A 71 -11.78 -20.87 3.34
C THR A 71 -12.50 -20.47 4.63
N GLY A 72 -11.82 -19.74 5.52
CA GLY A 72 -12.35 -19.42 6.85
C GLY A 72 -13.53 -18.46 6.81
N ASN A 73 -14.33 -18.48 7.86
CA ASN A 73 -15.39 -17.50 8.11
C ASN A 73 -14.89 -16.36 9.03
N ALA A 74 -15.70 -15.32 9.22
CA ALA A 74 -15.30 -14.15 10.01
C ALA A 74 -14.98 -14.48 11.48
N THR A 75 -15.66 -15.47 12.08
CA THR A 75 -15.43 -15.88 13.48
C THR A 75 -14.12 -16.65 13.66
N GLU A 76 -13.70 -17.43 12.67
CA GLU A 76 -12.40 -18.11 12.68
C GLU A 76 -11.28 -17.10 12.43
N ILE A 77 -11.43 -16.24 11.42
CA ILE A 77 -10.42 -15.26 11.04
C ILE A 77 -10.13 -14.27 12.18
N VAL A 78 -11.17 -13.78 12.87
CA VAL A 78 -11.00 -12.73 13.88
C VAL A 78 -10.10 -13.15 15.05
N HIS A 79 -10.00 -14.45 15.34
CA HIS A 79 -9.12 -14.99 16.38
C HIS A 79 -7.64 -14.68 16.09
N TYR A 80 -7.24 -14.64 14.82
CA TYR A 80 -5.87 -14.33 14.40
C TYR A 80 -5.61 -12.83 14.21
N LEU A 81 -6.67 -12.00 14.28
CA LEU A 81 -6.58 -10.56 14.10
C LEU A 81 -6.42 -9.78 15.41
N ASN A 82 -6.17 -10.44 16.55
CA ASN A 82 -5.97 -9.79 17.85
C ASN A 82 -4.79 -8.80 17.88
N ILE A 83 -3.82 -8.99 16.97
CA ILE A 83 -2.63 -8.14 16.84
C ILE A 83 -2.83 -6.90 15.94
N VAL A 84 -4.04 -6.72 15.39
CA VAL A 84 -4.41 -5.55 14.58
C VAL A 84 -5.66 -4.85 15.17
N ARG A 85 -5.76 -3.53 14.97
CA ARG A 85 -6.93 -2.76 15.44
C ARG A 85 -8.15 -3.03 14.56
N PHE A 86 -9.34 -2.90 15.15
CA PHE A 86 -10.64 -3.08 14.47
C PHE A 86 -10.83 -4.49 13.88
N LYS A 87 -10.32 -5.51 14.58
CA LYS A 87 -10.31 -6.91 14.15
C LYS A 87 -11.65 -7.43 13.61
N ASN A 88 -12.76 -7.08 14.25
CA ASN A 88 -14.09 -7.53 13.86
C ASN A 88 -14.49 -7.03 12.47
N ASN A 89 -14.28 -5.75 12.18
CA ASN A 89 -14.58 -5.18 10.87
C ASN A 89 -13.63 -5.70 9.80
N LYS A 90 -12.34 -5.81 10.13
CA LYS A 90 -11.33 -6.35 9.23
C LYS A 90 -11.60 -7.80 8.84
N ALA A 91 -12.00 -8.65 9.78
CA ALA A 91 -12.41 -10.03 9.48
C ALA A 91 -13.58 -10.05 8.48
N LYS A 92 -14.61 -9.23 8.69
CA LYS A 92 -15.74 -9.10 7.74
C LYS A 92 -15.28 -8.64 6.36
N TYR A 93 -14.43 -7.62 6.30
CA TYR A 93 -13.92 -7.09 5.02
C TYR A 93 -13.04 -8.10 4.26
N LEU A 94 -12.31 -8.97 4.95
CA LEU A 94 -11.59 -10.08 4.29
C LEU A 94 -12.55 -11.07 3.61
N ILE A 95 -13.69 -11.39 4.23
CA ILE A 95 -14.73 -12.24 3.62
C ILE A 95 -15.35 -11.54 2.41
N GLU A 96 -15.71 -10.27 2.55
CA GLU A 96 -16.28 -9.48 1.46
C GLU A 96 -15.30 -9.35 0.28
N LEU A 97 -14.01 -9.14 0.56
CA LEU A 97 -12.95 -9.14 -0.46
C LEU A 97 -12.89 -10.50 -1.17
N ARG A 98 -12.92 -11.61 -0.44
CA ARG A 98 -12.92 -12.96 -1.04
C ARG A 98 -14.09 -13.14 -2.00
N ASN A 99 -15.29 -12.74 -1.59
CA ASN A 99 -16.48 -12.84 -2.42
C ASN A 99 -16.36 -11.95 -3.68
N LEU A 100 -15.91 -10.70 -3.51
CA LEU A 100 -15.67 -9.77 -4.63
C LEU A 100 -14.65 -10.32 -5.63
N MET A 101 -13.63 -11.02 -5.14
CA MET A 101 -12.54 -11.56 -5.94
C MET A 101 -12.82 -12.98 -6.47
N THR A 102 -14.02 -13.53 -6.27
CA THR A 102 -14.39 -14.88 -6.71
C THR A 102 -15.36 -14.81 -7.89
N ARG A 103 -15.07 -15.52 -8.97
CA ARG A 103 -15.94 -15.65 -10.14
C ARG A 103 -15.98 -17.11 -10.59
N GLY A 104 -17.19 -17.65 -10.80
CA GLY A 104 -17.38 -19.05 -11.15
C GLY A 104 -16.69 -19.99 -10.16
N GLU A 105 -16.89 -19.75 -8.86
CA GLU A 105 -16.33 -20.52 -7.73
C GLU A 105 -14.80 -20.52 -7.60
N LYS A 106 -14.10 -19.74 -8.44
CA LYS A 106 -12.64 -19.62 -8.41
C LYS A 106 -12.24 -18.23 -7.96
N LEU A 107 -11.25 -18.17 -7.07
CA LEU A 107 -10.59 -16.93 -6.68
C LEU A 107 -9.76 -16.41 -7.86
N GLN A 108 -10.04 -15.19 -8.30
CA GLN A 108 -9.55 -14.61 -9.56
C GLN A 108 -9.17 -13.10 -9.45
N PRO A 109 -8.52 -12.61 -8.37
CA PRO A 109 -8.15 -11.20 -8.26
C PRO A 109 -7.29 -10.66 -9.41
N LYS A 110 -6.34 -11.45 -9.93
CA LYS A 110 -5.50 -11.06 -11.06
C LYS A 110 -6.33 -10.85 -12.31
N LYS A 111 -7.24 -11.79 -12.63
CA LYS A 111 -8.14 -11.66 -13.77
C LYS A 111 -9.04 -10.43 -13.64
N ILE A 112 -9.66 -10.24 -12.48
CA ILE A 112 -10.54 -9.10 -12.20
C ILE A 112 -9.80 -7.77 -12.38
N LEU A 113 -8.60 -7.65 -11.81
CA LEU A 113 -7.80 -6.43 -11.93
C LEU A 113 -7.22 -6.24 -13.35
N SER A 114 -6.97 -7.33 -14.09
CA SER A 114 -6.51 -7.27 -15.49
C SER A 114 -7.56 -6.70 -16.45
N GLU A 115 -8.85 -6.83 -16.12
CA GLU A 115 -9.96 -6.28 -16.92
C GLU A 115 -10.10 -4.76 -16.79
N ILE A 116 -9.41 -4.15 -15.83
CA ILE A 116 -9.43 -2.72 -15.60
C ILE A 116 -8.20 -2.11 -16.28
N ASN A 117 -8.38 -0.96 -16.92
CA ASN A 117 -7.38 -0.27 -17.76
C ASN A 117 -6.09 0.11 -17.00
N ASP A 118 -5.78 1.40 -16.89
CA ASP A 118 -4.54 1.85 -16.27
C ASP A 118 -4.57 1.76 -14.73
N THR A 119 -3.43 2.07 -14.12
CA THR A 119 -3.24 2.12 -12.66
C THR A 119 -4.24 3.05 -11.96
N PHE A 120 -4.60 4.17 -12.56
CA PHE A 120 -5.51 5.15 -11.95
C PHE A 120 -6.94 4.61 -11.92
N GLU A 121 -7.39 3.97 -13.00
CA GLU A 121 -8.70 3.30 -13.03
C GLU A 121 -8.75 2.11 -12.08
N LYS A 122 -7.67 1.32 -11.98
CA LYS A 122 -7.56 0.28 -10.95
C LYS A 122 -7.67 0.86 -9.54
N ARG A 123 -7.04 2.01 -9.27
CA ARG A 123 -7.10 2.68 -7.96
C ARG A 123 -8.51 3.11 -7.60
N LYS A 124 -9.21 3.76 -8.55
CA LYS A 124 -10.61 4.16 -8.38
C LYS A 124 -11.51 2.96 -8.14
N TRP A 125 -11.30 1.88 -8.88
CA TRP A 125 -12.05 0.64 -8.70
C TRP A 125 -11.83 0.03 -7.32
N ILE A 126 -10.58 -0.04 -6.85
CA ILE A 126 -10.25 -0.53 -5.50
C ILE A 126 -10.94 0.33 -4.43
N LEU A 127 -10.79 1.66 -4.53
CA LEU A 127 -11.40 2.60 -3.58
C LEU A 127 -12.92 2.44 -3.50
N LYS A 128 -13.58 2.21 -4.63
CA LYS A 128 -15.04 2.09 -4.72
C LYS A 128 -15.55 0.74 -4.21
N ASN A 129 -14.84 -0.35 -4.49
CA ASN A 129 -15.39 -1.70 -4.32
C ASN A 129 -14.83 -2.45 -3.10
N ILE A 130 -13.63 -2.13 -2.63
CA ILE A 130 -13.00 -2.84 -1.50
C ILE A 130 -13.24 -2.07 -0.20
N LYS A 131 -14.00 -2.66 0.72
CA LYS A 131 -14.29 -2.02 2.02
C LYS A 131 -13.07 -1.97 2.93
N GLY A 132 -13.06 -0.95 3.78
CA GLY A 132 -11.99 -0.73 4.77
C GLY A 132 -10.75 -0.05 4.21
N MET A 133 -10.77 0.37 2.95
CA MET A 133 -9.67 1.07 2.28
C MET A 133 -10.04 2.51 1.94
N GLY A 134 -9.09 3.44 2.13
CA GLY A 134 -9.10 4.75 1.49
C GLY A 134 -8.13 4.81 0.31
N LEU A 135 -7.88 6.03 -0.21
CA LEU A 135 -6.96 6.23 -1.33
C LEU A 135 -5.54 5.75 -1.04
N LYS A 136 -5.07 5.94 0.19
CA LYS A 136 -3.75 5.48 0.62
C LYS A 136 -3.64 3.96 0.51
N GLU A 137 -4.61 3.23 1.05
CA GLU A 137 -4.62 1.77 0.96
C GLU A 137 -4.79 1.28 -0.49
N ALA A 138 -5.61 1.96 -1.30
CA ALA A 138 -5.75 1.63 -2.72
C ALA A 138 -4.43 1.80 -3.49
N SER A 139 -3.70 2.88 -3.23
CA SER A 139 -2.35 3.07 -3.77
C SER A 139 -1.37 2.03 -3.22
N HIS A 140 -1.50 1.64 -1.95
CA HIS A 140 -0.63 0.64 -1.32
C HIS A 140 -0.78 -0.74 -1.97
N VAL A 141 -2.03 -1.17 -2.22
CA VAL A 141 -2.32 -2.40 -2.98
C VAL A 141 -1.60 -2.37 -4.33
N LEU A 142 -1.80 -1.29 -5.09
CA LEU A 142 -1.26 -1.18 -6.43
C LEU A 142 0.26 -1.17 -6.45
N ARG A 143 0.90 -0.44 -5.53
CA ARG A 143 2.37 -0.48 -5.40
C ARG A 143 2.85 -1.89 -5.13
N ASN A 144 2.25 -2.61 -4.18
CA ASN A 144 2.69 -3.96 -3.80
C ASN A 144 2.47 -4.99 -4.93
N LEU A 145 1.53 -4.72 -5.83
CA LEU A 145 1.30 -5.50 -7.04
C LEU A 145 2.09 -5.00 -8.26
N GLY A 146 3.02 -4.06 -8.09
CA GLY A 146 3.92 -3.59 -9.15
C GLY A 146 3.43 -2.42 -9.98
N PHE A 147 2.29 -1.81 -9.63
CA PHE A 147 1.68 -0.67 -10.32
C PHE A 147 1.98 0.68 -9.63
N GLY A 148 3.11 0.77 -8.92
CA GLY A 148 3.43 1.92 -8.06
C GLY A 148 4.08 3.13 -8.75
N GLU A 149 4.61 2.98 -9.97
CA GLU A 149 5.52 3.95 -10.60
C GLU A 149 4.95 5.38 -10.70
N ASN A 150 3.63 5.52 -10.77
CA ASN A 150 2.94 6.79 -11.02
C ASN A 150 1.99 7.23 -9.90
N ILE A 151 2.00 6.59 -8.74
CA ILE A 151 1.06 6.88 -7.64
C ILE A 151 1.79 7.04 -6.30
N ALA A 152 1.25 7.87 -5.41
CA ALA A 152 1.74 8.07 -4.06
C ALA A 152 0.94 7.27 -3.04
N ILE A 153 1.61 6.85 -1.97
CA ILE A 153 1.01 6.29 -0.75
C ILE A 153 1.10 7.37 0.34
N LEU A 154 0.11 8.27 0.40
CA LEU A 154 0.17 9.45 1.28
C LEU A 154 -0.28 9.11 2.71
N ASP A 155 0.59 8.47 3.48
CA ASP A 155 0.38 8.23 4.90
C ASP A 155 0.85 9.41 5.77
N ARG A 156 0.64 9.34 7.09
CA ARG A 156 1.03 10.41 8.02
C ARG A 156 2.54 10.70 8.03
N HIS A 157 3.38 9.69 7.77
CA HIS A 157 4.83 9.79 7.76
C HIS A 157 5.30 10.47 6.47
N ILE A 158 4.74 10.07 5.33
CA ILE A 158 4.98 10.72 4.04
C ILE A 158 4.56 12.19 4.09
N LEU A 159 3.36 12.50 4.62
CA LEU A 159 2.89 13.88 4.73
C LEU A 159 3.79 14.76 5.61
N ARG A 160 4.29 14.23 6.73
CA ARG A 160 5.28 14.92 7.57
C ARG A 160 6.56 15.22 6.81
N ASN A 161 7.09 14.24 6.08
CA ASN A 161 8.28 14.42 5.25
C ASN A 161 8.08 15.48 4.16
N LEU A 162 6.97 15.42 3.43
CA LEU A 162 6.65 16.42 2.41
C LEU A 162 6.54 17.83 2.99
N ASN A 163 6.00 17.96 4.20
CA ASN A 163 5.94 19.24 4.91
C ASN A 163 7.33 19.72 5.35
N GLU A 164 8.16 18.86 5.95
CA GLU A 164 9.55 19.18 6.33
C GLU A 164 10.42 19.61 5.14
N LEU A 165 10.13 19.06 3.96
CA LEU A 165 10.80 19.39 2.70
C LEU A 165 10.28 20.68 2.05
N ASN A 166 9.22 21.29 2.61
CA ASN A 166 8.47 22.39 1.97
C ASN A 166 7.97 22.01 0.57
N VAL A 167 7.52 20.77 0.38
CA VAL A 167 6.78 20.28 -0.81
C VAL A 167 5.29 20.59 -0.66
N ILE A 168 4.78 20.54 0.57
CA ILE A 168 3.46 21.03 0.95
C ILE A 168 3.61 22.08 2.05
N ASP A 169 2.70 23.06 2.09
CA ASP A 169 2.78 24.17 3.05
C ASP A 169 2.34 23.79 4.46
N SER A 170 1.41 22.83 4.55
CA SER A 170 0.91 22.30 5.81
C SER A 170 0.34 20.89 5.62
N ILE A 171 0.32 20.13 6.71
CA ILE A 171 -0.35 18.83 6.75
C ILE A 171 -1.86 19.06 6.90
N PRO A 172 -2.70 18.60 5.95
CA PRO A 172 -4.14 18.81 6.03
C PRO A 172 -4.73 18.02 7.20
N LYS A 173 -5.70 18.64 7.91
CA LYS A 173 -6.45 17.96 8.99
C LYS A 173 -7.27 16.78 8.47
N THR A 174 -7.83 16.92 7.27
CA THR A 174 -8.62 15.91 6.57
C THR A 174 -8.15 15.84 5.12
N ILE A 175 -8.01 14.63 4.58
CA ILE A 175 -7.58 14.40 3.20
C ILE A 175 -8.80 14.00 2.39
N THR A 176 -9.38 14.98 1.68
CA THR A 176 -10.36 14.69 0.62
C THR A 176 -9.66 14.09 -0.59
N GLU A 177 -10.41 13.45 -1.49
CA GLU A 177 -9.86 12.91 -2.73
C GLU A 177 -9.14 13.98 -3.58
N LYS A 178 -9.77 15.15 -3.74
CA LYS A 178 -9.13 16.30 -4.42
C LYS A 178 -7.81 16.69 -3.77
N LYS A 179 -7.76 16.73 -2.43
CA LYS A 179 -6.53 17.08 -1.71
C LYS A 179 -5.46 16.00 -1.81
N TYR A 180 -5.86 14.73 -1.84
CA TYR A 180 -4.95 13.60 -2.05
C TYR A 180 -4.21 13.75 -3.39
N TYR A 181 -4.94 13.97 -4.49
CA TYR A 181 -4.32 14.13 -5.81
C TYR A 181 -3.48 15.40 -5.94
N GLU A 182 -3.88 16.51 -5.30
CA GLU A 182 -3.05 17.73 -5.25
C GLU A 182 -1.69 17.45 -4.59
N ILE A 183 -1.69 16.73 -3.46
CA ILE A 183 -0.45 16.38 -2.74
C ILE A 183 0.37 15.35 -3.53
N GLU A 184 -0.28 14.38 -4.17
CA GLU A 184 0.37 13.41 -5.04
C GLU A 184 1.11 14.11 -6.19
N GLU A 185 0.51 15.12 -6.81
CA GLU A 185 1.18 15.87 -7.88
C GLU A 185 2.34 16.73 -7.36
N LYS A 186 2.21 17.34 -6.17
CA LYS A 186 3.33 18.01 -5.50
C LYS A 186 4.49 17.05 -5.22
N MET A 187 4.19 15.84 -4.74
CA MET A 187 5.20 14.78 -4.55
C MET A 187 5.81 14.33 -5.88
N ARG A 188 5.03 14.25 -6.97
CA ARG A 188 5.52 13.92 -8.32
C ARG A 188 6.52 14.96 -8.82
N ASN A 189 6.22 16.24 -8.62
CA ASN A 189 7.13 17.33 -8.96
C ASN A 189 8.41 17.30 -8.11
N TYR A 190 8.29 16.94 -6.83
CA TYR A 190 9.47 16.73 -5.99
C TYR A 190 10.32 15.54 -6.46
N SER A 191 9.70 14.42 -6.82
CA SER A 191 10.38 13.26 -7.42
C SER A 191 11.21 13.63 -8.65
N LYS A 192 10.63 14.42 -9.57
CA LYS A 192 11.35 14.96 -10.74
C LYS A 192 12.53 15.85 -10.33
N PHE A 193 12.34 16.72 -9.35
CA PHE A 193 13.38 17.63 -8.85
C PHE A 193 14.57 16.88 -8.23
N CYS A 194 14.30 15.88 -7.37
CA CYS A 194 15.36 15.13 -6.68
C CYS A 194 15.91 13.95 -7.50
N LYS A 195 15.33 13.67 -8.68
CA LYS A 195 15.72 12.58 -9.60
C LYS A 195 15.64 11.19 -8.94
N ILE A 196 14.63 11.00 -8.09
CA ILE A 196 14.27 9.71 -7.49
C ILE A 196 12.86 9.38 -7.98
N ASN A 197 12.65 8.18 -8.53
CA ASN A 197 11.33 7.77 -9.04
C ASN A 197 10.28 7.77 -7.91
N MET A 198 9.01 7.92 -8.26
CA MET A 198 7.93 8.13 -7.27
C MET A 198 7.79 6.94 -6.30
N ASP A 199 7.89 5.73 -6.83
CA ASP A 199 7.85 4.47 -6.09
C ASP A 199 9.09 4.25 -5.20
N GLU A 200 10.27 4.64 -5.68
CA GLU A 200 11.51 4.67 -4.89
C GLU A 200 11.44 5.71 -3.78
N LEU A 201 10.91 6.89 -4.07
CA LEU A 201 10.82 8.01 -3.15
C LEU A 201 9.93 7.67 -1.95
N ASP A 202 8.80 6.99 -2.18
CA ASP A 202 7.95 6.46 -1.11
C ASP A 202 8.77 5.63 -0.10
N LEU A 203 9.57 4.68 -0.59
CA LEU A 203 10.42 3.83 0.24
C LEU A 203 11.50 4.61 0.99
N VAL A 204 12.09 5.63 0.36
CA VAL A 204 13.09 6.51 1.03
C VAL A 204 12.47 7.27 2.19
N LEU A 205 11.29 7.88 1.96
CA LEU A 205 10.59 8.65 2.98
C LEU A 205 10.09 7.75 4.11
N TRP A 206 9.66 6.53 3.79
CA TRP A 206 9.29 5.53 4.80
C TRP A 206 10.51 5.06 5.62
N TYR A 207 11.62 4.76 4.95
CA TYR A 207 12.86 4.34 5.61
C TYR A 207 13.38 5.40 6.59
N LYS A 208 13.29 6.69 6.23
CA LYS A 208 13.69 7.80 7.13
C LYS A 208 12.99 7.71 8.50
N GLU A 209 11.76 7.21 8.53
CA GLU A 209 10.92 7.17 9.75
C GLU A 209 10.99 5.82 10.46
N ALA A 210 11.09 4.72 9.72
CA ALA A 210 11.02 3.36 10.27
C ALA A 210 12.39 2.66 10.39
N GLY A 211 13.42 3.13 9.69
CA GLY A 211 14.75 2.52 9.66
C GLY A 211 14.84 1.24 8.83
N GLU A 212 13.77 0.85 8.12
CA GLU A 212 13.74 -0.35 7.29
C GLU A 212 12.86 -0.14 6.05
N VAL A 213 13.18 -0.89 4.98
CA VAL A 213 12.32 -1.01 3.80
C VAL A 213 11.33 -2.14 4.06
N PHE A 214 10.06 -1.80 4.22
CA PHE A 214 8.97 -2.76 4.41
C PHE A 214 7.89 -2.57 3.34
N LYS A 215 7.03 -3.59 3.20
CA LYS A 215 5.91 -3.65 2.26
C LYS A 215 4.97 -2.45 2.35
#